data_AF-A0A965QJA9-F1
#
_entry.id   AF-A0A965QJA9-F1
#
_cell.length_a   1.000
_cell.length_b   1.000
_cell.length_c   1.000
_cell.angle_alpha   90.00
_cell.angle_beta   90.00
_cell.angle_gamma   90.00
#
_symmetry.space_group_name_H-M   'P 1'
#
loop_
_entity.id
_entity.type
_entity.pdbx_description
1 polymer ?
#
loop_
_entity_poly.entity_id
_entity_poly.type
_entity_poly.pdbx_seq_one_letter_code
_entity_poly.pdbx_strand_id
1 'polypeptide(L)'
;MLKLPKSLEADERANKIRASLSKNLKRLWSEGRIEVPTLELNSGLEKALSLSRRAGQLRGGLENIESCLRREQQGLDSLKSRKLAHDAERISRILLMSSDGSERFYRHCETLLTDYSDRLVGIRLNILSQNLGQKFFGKNAQVKAVLVTHKDFVAKALESLAES
;
A
#
# COMPACT_ATOMS: atom_id res chain seq x y z
N MET A 1 1.20 -11.99 10.19
CA MET A 1 1.72 -10.73 9.59
C MET A 1 2.46 -11.09 8.32
N LEU A 2 2.19 -10.39 7.21
CA LEU A 2 2.90 -10.62 5.94
C LEU A 2 4.40 -10.41 6.11
N LYS A 3 5.20 -11.22 5.39
CA LYS A 3 6.65 -11.03 5.34
C LYS A 3 6.98 -9.74 4.58
N LEU A 4 8.03 -9.05 4.99
CA LEU A 4 8.57 -7.92 4.24
C LEU A 4 9.10 -8.39 2.86
N PRO A 5 9.30 -7.48 1.90
CA PRO A 5 10.09 -7.78 0.71
C PRO A 5 11.43 -8.42 1.08
N LYS A 6 11.92 -9.37 0.26
CA LYS A 6 13.16 -10.13 0.55
C LYS A 6 14.36 -9.20 0.86
N SER A 7 14.46 -8.07 0.16
CA SER A 7 15.53 -7.08 0.37
C SER A 7 15.49 -6.41 1.75
N LEU A 8 14.32 -6.37 2.41
CA LEU A 8 14.13 -5.77 3.72
C LEU A 8 14.10 -6.79 4.85
N GLU A 9 13.93 -8.09 4.57
CA GLU A 9 13.87 -9.12 5.62
C GLU A 9 15.18 -9.26 6.40
N ALA A 10 16.32 -9.06 5.73
CA ALA A 10 17.65 -9.10 6.32
C ALA A 10 18.20 -7.71 6.68
N ASP A 11 17.41 -6.64 6.47
CA ASP A 11 17.83 -5.27 6.77
C ASP A 11 17.69 -5.00 8.27
N GLU A 12 18.65 -4.29 8.87
CA GLU A 12 18.62 -3.93 10.29
C GLU A 12 17.38 -3.10 10.67
N ARG A 13 16.77 -2.41 9.69
CA ARG A 13 15.57 -1.61 9.87
C ARG A 13 14.28 -2.43 9.85
N ALA A 14 14.33 -3.72 9.51
CA ALA A 14 13.15 -4.58 9.40
C ALA A 14 12.23 -4.51 10.63
N ASN A 15 12.82 -4.53 11.83
CA ASN A 15 12.06 -4.45 13.09
C ASN A 15 11.43 -3.08 13.29
N LYS A 16 12.10 -1.99 12.88
CA LYS A 16 11.53 -0.64 12.92
C LYS A 16 10.35 -0.51 11.96
N ILE A 17 10.48 -1.03 10.74
CA ILE A 17 9.40 -1.04 9.74
C ILE A 17 8.18 -1.77 10.30
N ARG A 18 8.37 -2.97 10.87
CA ARG A 18 7.29 -3.74 11.49
C ARG A 18 6.66 -2.98 12.65
N ALA A 19 7.46 -2.37 13.52
CA ALA A 19 6.97 -1.56 14.62
C ALA A 19 6.11 -0.39 14.10
N SER A 20 6.53 0.31 13.04
CA SER A 20 5.75 1.38 12.41
C SER A 20 4.43 0.86 11.82
N LEU A 21 4.43 -0.32 11.19
CA LEU A 21 3.22 -0.94 10.64
C LEU A 21 2.25 -1.46 11.72
N SER A 22 2.72 -1.67 12.95
CA SER A 22 1.89 -2.11 14.08
C SER A 22 1.52 -0.98 15.04
N LYS A 23 1.91 0.26 14.75
CA LYS A 23 1.57 1.45 15.55
C LYS A 23 0.32 2.13 15.02
N ASN A 24 -0.43 2.76 15.92
CA ASN A 24 -1.60 3.60 15.59
C ASN A 24 -2.59 2.90 14.65
N LEU A 25 -2.82 1.61 14.90
CA LEU A 25 -3.79 0.80 14.17
C LEU A 25 -5.19 1.35 14.39
N LYS A 26 -5.91 1.61 13.30
CA LYS A 26 -7.29 2.08 13.32
C LYS A 26 -8.11 1.31 12.29
N ARG A 27 -9.31 0.93 12.68
CA ARG A 27 -10.32 0.41 11.73
C ARG A 27 -10.59 1.42 10.63
N LEU A 28 -10.75 0.94 9.41
CA LEU A 28 -11.01 1.80 8.26
C LEU A 28 -12.39 2.50 8.36
N TRP A 29 -13.36 1.87 9.01
CA TRP A 29 -14.71 2.36 9.22
C TRP A 29 -15.31 1.72 10.49
N SER A 30 -16.51 2.16 10.94
CA SER A 30 -17.09 1.79 12.24
C SER A 30 -17.21 0.28 12.46
N GLU A 31 -17.81 -0.45 11.51
CA GLU A 31 -17.98 -1.91 11.58
C GLU A 31 -16.88 -2.68 10.84
N GLY A 32 -15.78 -1.99 10.51
CA GLY A 32 -14.64 -2.60 9.83
C GLY A 32 -13.90 -3.62 10.69
N ARG A 33 -13.33 -4.63 10.05
CA ARG A 33 -12.56 -5.69 10.70
C ARG A 33 -11.05 -5.56 10.47
N ILE A 34 -10.65 -4.81 9.43
CA ILE A 34 -9.24 -4.59 9.13
C ILE A 34 -8.80 -3.30 9.80
N GLU A 35 -7.73 -3.42 10.60
CA GLU A 35 -7.01 -2.29 11.13
C GLU A 35 -5.78 -2.01 10.27
N VAL A 36 -5.54 -0.73 10.01
CA VAL A 36 -4.36 -0.27 9.28
C VAL A 36 -3.61 0.77 10.11
N PRO A 37 -2.27 0.83 10.00
CA PRO A 37 -1.50 1.90 10.61
C PRO A 37 -1.94 3.24 10.02
N THR A 38 -2.00 4.25 10.89
CA THR A 38 -2.21 5.65 10.49
C THR A 38 -0.91 6.41 10.67
N LEU A 39 -0.33 6.90 9.57
CA LEU A 39 1.01 7.50 9.52
C LEU A 39 0.97 8.90 8.89
N GLU A 40 1.96 9.73 9.22
CA GLU A 40 2.21 10.98 8.51
C GLU A 40 2.94 10.74 7.18
N LEU A 41 2.71 11.61 6.20
CA LEU A 41 3.52 11.61 4.98
C LEU A 41 4.87 12.28 5.27
N ASN A 42 5.86 11.49 5.71
CA ASN A 42 7.21 12.00 5.95
C ASN A 42 7.96 12.25 4.61
N SER A 43 9.09 12.95 4.69
CA SER A 43 9.88 13.32 3.50
C SER A 43 10.47 12.12 2.74
N GLY A 44 10.81 11.04 3.44
CA GLY A 44 11.31 9.79 2.84
C GLY A 44 10.23 9.09 2.02
N LEU A 45 9.03 8.97 2.58
CA LEU A 45 7.88 8.37 1.92
C LEU A 45 7.45 9.22 0.72
N GLU A 46 7.44 10.55 0.86
CA GLU A 46 7.18 11.45 -0.26
C GLU A 46 8.17 11.25 -1.42
N LYS A 47 9.47 11.14 -1.13
CA LYS A 47 10.50 10.86 -2.15
C LYS A 47 10.27 9.49 -2.79
N ALA A 48 9.98 8.46 -2.00
CA ALA A 48 9.71 7.11 -2.50
C ALA A 48 8.48 7.07 -3.43
N LEU A 49 7.40 7.76 -3.07
CA LEU A 49 6.20 7.87 -3.90
C LEU A 49 6.45 8.68 -5.17
N SER A 50 7.22 9.77 -5.09
CA SER A 50 7.61 10.56 -6.26
C SER A 50 8.44 9.73 -7.25
N LEU A 51 9.39 8.92 -6.76
CA LEU A 51 10.16 7.99 -7.58
C LEU A 51 9.26 6.93 -8.22
N SER A 52 8.36 6.34 -7.44
CA SER A 52 7.38 5.36 -7.91
C SER A 52 6.52 5.95 -9.03
N ARG A 53 6.05 7.19 -8.86
CA ARG A 53 5.26 7.89 -9.88
C ARG A 53 6.01 8.10 -11.18
N ARG A 54 7.25 8.60 -11.12
CA ARG A 54 8.10 8.80 -12.32
C ARG A 54 8.37 7.49 -13.06
N ALA A 55 8.47 6.38 -12.33
CA ALA A 55 8.68 5.05 -12.90
C ALA A 55 7.39 4.35 -13.38
N GLY A 56 6.23 5.02 -13.33
CA GLY A 56 4.93 4.41 -13.66
C GLY A 56 4.47 3.35 -12.66
N GLN A 57 5.09 3.28 -11.48
CA GLN A 57 4.80 2.32 -10.42
C GLN A 57 3.95 2.89 -9.27
N LEU A 58 3.29 4.03 -9.52
CA LEU A 58 2.30 4.60 -8.61
C LEU A 58 0.98 4.81 -9.37
N ARG A 59 -0.05 4.09 -8.95
CA ARG A 59 -1.41 4.22 -9.50
C ARG A 59 -2.28 5.02 -8.55
N GLY A 60 -3.14 5.88 -9.08
CA GLY A 60 -4.10 6.66 -8.31
C GLY A 60 -5.54 6.34 -8.70
N GLY A 61 -6.44 6.44 -7.74
CA GLY A 61 -7.87 6.20 -7.94
C GLY A 61 -8.25 4.72 -7.77
N LEU A 62 -9.37 4.48 -7.09
CA LEU A 62 -9.72 3.16 -6.59
C LEU A 62 -10.02 2.15 -7.72
N GLU A 63 -10.69 2.60 -8.79
CA GLU A 63 -11.01 1.76 -9.96
C GLU A 63 -9.75 1.27 -10.70
N ASN A 64 -8.76 2.16 -10.86
CA ASN A 64 -7.48 1.82 -11.47
C ASN A 64 -6.68 0.83 -10.62
N ILE A 65 -6.75 0.99 -9.30
CA ILE A 65 -6.10 0.13 -8.32
C ILE A 65 -6.71 -1.27 -8.35
N GLU A 66 -8.04 -1.36 -8.27
CA GLU A 66 -8.77 -2.61 -8.33
C GLU A 66 -8.49 -3.36 -9.64
N SER A 67 -8.58 -2.65 -10.78
CA SER A 67 -8.27 -3.24 -12.09
C SER A 67 -6.83 -3.76 -12.19
N CYS A 68 -5.87 -3.05 -11.58
CA CYS A 68 -4.48 -3.50 -11.51
C CYS A 68 -4.34 -4.77 -10.69
N LEU A 69 -4.87 -4.80 -9.47
CA LEU A 69 -4.77 -5.94 -8.55
C LEU A 69 -5.45 -7.17 -9.15
N ARG A 70 -6.62 -7.00 -9.77
CA ARG A 70 -7.36 -8.08 -10.44
C ARG A 70 -6.57 -8.71 -11.58
N ARG A 71 -5.99 -7.90 -12.48
CA ARG A 71 -5.17 -8.40 -13.59
C ARG A 71 -3.93 -9.14 -13.10
N GLU A 72 -3.29 -8.65 -12.04
CA GLU A 72 -2.14 -9.31 -11.44
C GLU A 72 -2.52 -10.65 -10.82
N GLN A 73 -3.63 -10.71 -10.09
CA GLN A 73 -4.12 -11.94 -9.48
C GLN A 73 -4.47 -12.99 -10.55
N GLN A 74 -5.18 -12.61 -11.62
CA GLN A 74 -5.47 -13.49 -12.76
C GLN A 74 -4.18 -14.07 -13.38
N GLY A 75 -3.17 -13.23 -13.57
CA GLY A 75 -1.86 -13.69 -14.07
C GLY A 75 -1.21 -14.70 -13.13
N LEU A 76 -1.30 -14.49 -11.83
CA LEU A 76 -0.71 -15.40 -10.84
C LEU A 76 -1.47 -16.72 -10.71
N ASP A 77 -2.80 -16.69 -10.77
CA ASP A 77 -3.62 -17.91 -10.73
C ASP A 77 -3.32 -18.80 -11.95
N SER A 78 -3.06 -18.19 -13.11
CA SER A 78 -2.64 -18.90 -14.33
C SER A 78 -1.24 -19.55 -14.24
N LEU A 79 -0.41 -19.11 -13.28
CA LEU A 79 0.93 -19.63 -13.01
C LEU A 79 0.94 -20.61 -11.83
N LYS A 80 0.08 -20.40 -10.82
CA LYS A 80 -0.10 -21.31 -9.67
C LYS A 80 -0.58 -22.69 -10.12
N SER A 81 -1.41 -22.75 -11.16
CA SER A 81 -1.78 -24.02 -11.81
C SER A 81 -0.58 -24.82 -12.38
N ARG A 82 0.62 -24.23 -12.43
CA ARG A 82 1.85 -24.83 -13.00
C ARG A 82 3.00 -25.02 -12.00
N LYS A 83 2.88 -24.61 -10.73
CA LYS A 83 3.98 -24.71 -9.73
C LYS A 83 3.50 -25.16 -8.34
N LEU A 84 4.17 -26.17 -7.79
CA LEU A 84 3.94 -26.79 -6.46
C LEU A 84 4.59 -26.06 -5.27
N ALA A 85 5.09 -24.83 -5.42
CA ALA A 85 5.86 -24.18 -4.36
C ALA A 85 5.11 -22.99 -3.73
N HIS A 86 4.64 -23.18 -2.50
CA HIS A 86 4.24 -22.12 -1.58
C HIS A 86 5.48 -21.35 -1.11
N ASP A 87 5.97 -20.39 -1.91
CA ASP A 87 6.86 -19.35 -1.36
C ASP A 87 6.00 -18.49 -0.42
N ALA A 88 6.51 -18.18 0.77
CA ALA A 88 5.73 -17.49 1.78
C ALA A 88 5.28 -16.10 1.27
N GLU A 89 4.02 -15.78 1.53
CA GLU A 89 3.35 -14.54 1.16
C GLU A 89 4.08 -13.31 1.73
N ARG A 90 4.47 -12.42 0.81
CA ARG A 90 5.28 -11.22 1.07
C ARG A 90 4.56 -9.99 0.57
N ILE A 91 4.72 -8.91 1.31
CA ILE A 91 4.29 -7.59 0.88
C ILE A 91 4.99 -7.27 -0.44
N SER A 92 4.19 -7.10 -1.49
CA SER A 92 4.66 -6.67 -2.81
C SER A 92 3.84 -5.52 -3.35
N ARG A 93 2.84 -5.06 -2.60
CA ARG A 93 1.96 -3.92 -2.88
C ARG A 93 1.62 -3.16 -1.60
N ILE A 94 1.52 -1.84 -1.72
CA ILE A 94 1.09 -0.96 -0.63
C ILE A 94 -0.10 -0.14 -1.13
N LEU A 95 -1.23 -0.26 -0.46
CA LEU A 95 -2.38 0.63 -0.61
C LEU A 95 -2.26 1.76 0.42
N LEU A 96 -2.09 2.99 -0.06
CA LEU A 96 -2.08 4.19 0.77
C LEU A 96 -3.41 4.93 0.58
N MET A 97 -4.07 5.28 1.68
CA MET A 97 -5.38 5.94 1.70
C MET A 97 -5.27 7.33 2.36
N SER A 98 -5.94 8.34 1.80
CA SER A 98 -6.08 9.65 2.44
C SER A 98 -6.97 9.56 3.69
N SER A 99 -6.89 10.57 4.56
CA SER A 99 -7.63 10.61 5.83
C SER A 99 -9.10 11.06 5.69
N ASP A 100 -9.46 11.66 4.55
CA ASP A 100 -10.78 12.22 4.22
C ASP A 100 -11.64 11.31 3.33
N GLY A 101 -11.39 10.01 3.38
CA GLY A 101 -12.26 9.00 2.78
C GLY A 101 -13.67 9.02 3.37
N SER A 102 -14.69 8.75 2.55
CA SER A 102 -16.03 8.44 3.09
C SER A 102 -16.06 7.00 3.59
N GLU A 103 -17.05 6.63 4.40
CA GLU A 103 -17.22 5.26 4.86
C GLU A 103 -17.35 4.26 3.69
N ARG A 104 -18.11 4.62 2.64
CA ARG A 104 -18.21 3.82 1.41
C ARG A 104 -16.84 3.58 0.76
N PHE A 105 -16.00 4.60 0.71
CA PHE A 105 -14.63 4.48 0.17
C PHE A 105 -13.78 3.54 1.03
N TYR A 106 -13.83 3.69 2.36
CA TYR A 106 -13.07 2.85 3.28
C TYR A 106 -13.54 1.38 3.30
N ARG A 107 -14.84 1.13 3.16
CA ARG A 107 -15.39 -0.22 2.96
C ARG A 107 -14.80 -0.89 1.73
N HIS A 108 -14.74 -0.16 0.60
CA HIS A 108 -14.15 -0.71 -0.63
C HIS A 108 -12.64 -0.96 -0.45
N CYS A 109 -11.91 -0.07 0.24
CA CYS A 109 -10.50 -0.34 0.58
C CYS A 109 -10.34 -1.59 1.45
N GLU A 110 -11.23 -1.82 2.43
CA GLU A 110 -11.23 -3.03 3.25
C GLU A 110 -11.49 -4.30 2.42
N THR A 111 -12.41 -4.25 1.45
CA THR A 111 -12.60 -5.34 0.48
C THR A 111 -11.31 -5.66 -0.26
N LEU A 112 -10.61 -4.65 -0.80
CA LEU A 112 -9.33 -4.88 -1.48
C LEU A 112 -8.26 -5.49 -0.54
N LEU A 113 -8.18 -5.03 0.70
CA LEU A 113 -7.23 -5.58 1.67
C LEU A 113 -7.57 -7.02 2.07
N THR A 114 -8.85 -7.39 2.05
CA THR A 114 -9.31 -8.76 2.29
C THR A 114 -8.96 -9.66 1.10
N ASP A 115 -9.36 -9.25 -0.10
CA ASP A 115 -9.24 -10.05 -1.33
C ASP A 115 -7.79 -10.26 -1.77
N TYR A 116 -6.90 -9.31 -1.47
CA TYR A 116 -5.48 -9.36 -1.85
C TYR A 116 -4.54 -9.45 -0.64
N SER A 117 -5.04 -9.99 0.48
CA SER A 117 -4.34 -10.05 1.77
C SER A 117 -2.97 -10.74 1.72
N ASP A 118 -2.74 -11.67 0.79
CA ASP A 118 -1.47 -12.40 0.58
C ASP A 118 -0.28 -11.49 0.21
N ARG A 119 -0.53 -10.26 -0.24
CA ARG A 119 0.52 -9.43 -0.87
C ARG A 119 0.36 -7.92 -0.65
N LEU A 120 -0.82 -7.50 -0.23
CA LEU A 120 -1.21 -6.11 -0.10
C LEU A 120 -1.20 -5.71 1.38
N VAL A 121 -0.48 -4.63 1.69
CA VAL A 121 -0.60 -3.97 3.00
C VAL A 121 -1.32 -2.63 2.82
N GLY A 122 -2.23 -2.33 3.74
CA GLY A 122 -2.94 -1.04 3.79
C GLY A 122 -2.31 -0.09 4.79
N ILE A 123 -2.21 1.19 4.45
CA ILE A 123 -1.75 2.26 5.33
C ILE A 123 -2.64 3.47 5.11
N ARG A 124 -3.12 4.08 6.19
CA ARG A 124 -3.79 5.37 6.13
C ARG A 124 -2.77 6.48 6.34
N LEU A 125 -2.77 7.47 5.46
CA LEU A 125 -1.96 8.66 5.58
C LEU A 125 -2.79 9.79 6.17
N ASN A 126 -2.23 10.52 7.12
CA ASN A 126 -2.83 11.75 7.65
C ASN A 126 -2.65 12.92 6.66
N ILE A 127 -3.23 12.76 5.47
CA ILE A 127 -3.20 13.74 4.40
C ILE A 127 -4.56 13.72 3.70
N LEU A 128 -5.05 14.91 3.35
CA LEU A 128 -6.28 15.05 2.58
C LEU A 128 -6.07 14.60 1.13
N SER A 129 -7.12 14.07 0.51
CA SER A 129 -7.11 13.58 -0.86
C SER A 129 -6.71 14.63 -1.90
N GLN A 130 -7.03 15.90 -1.65
CA GLN A 130 -6.59 17.02 -2.48
C GLN A 130 -5.07 17.15 -2.44
N ASN A 131 -4.47 17.20 -1.24
CA ASN A 131 -3.02 17.34 -1.09
C ASN A 131 -2.27 16.12 -1.65
N LEU A 132 -2.82 14.92 -1.45
CA LEU A 132 -2.26 13.69 -2.00
C LEU A 132 -2.29 13.69 -3.54
N GLY A 133 -3.43 14.09 -4.13
CA GLY A 133 -3.59 14.21 -5.57
C GLY A 133 -2.67 15.26 -6.17
N GLN A 134 -2.62 16.45 -5.58
CA GLN A 134 -1.77 17.55 -6.04
C GLN A 134 -0.30 17.19 -6.08
N LYS A 135 0.18 16.52 -5.03
CA LYS A 135 1.59 16.17 -4.87
C LYS A 135 2.09 15.16 -5.90
N PHE A 136 1.26 14.19 -6.32
CA PHE A 136 1.71 13.08 -7.16
C PHE A 136 1.04 12.99 -8.55
N PHE A 137 -0.10 13.67 -8.76
CA PHE A 137 -0.90 13.55 -9.99
C PHE A 137 -1.19 14.91 -10.66
N GLY A 138 -0.79 16.03 -10.05
CA GLY A 138 -0.84 17.37 -10.65
C GLY A 138 -1.81 18.33 -9.94
N LYS A 139 -1.65 19.63 -10.20
CA LYS A 139 -2.22 20.76 -9.40
C LYS A 139 -3.74 20.70 -9.10
N ASN A 140 -4.53 20.04 -9.94
CA ASN A 140 -5.98 19.95 -9.78
C ASN A 140 -6.47 18.53 -9.46
N ALA A 141 -5.56 17.58 -9.27
CA ALA A 141 -5.93 16.20 -8.99
C ALA A 141 -6.39 16.03 -7.54
N GLN A 142 -7.45 15.27 -7.34
CA GLN A 142 -7.90 14.78 -6.05
C GLN A 142 -7.87 13.25 -6.07
N VAL A 143 -7.08 12.65 -5.18
CA VAL A 143 -6.85 11.20 -5.17
C VAL A 143 -6.96 10.70 -3.73
N LYS A 144 -7.93 9.82 -3.48
CA LYS A 144 -8.18 9.23 -2.14
C LYS A 144 -7.36 7.98 -1.85
N ALA A 145 -6.92 7.28 -2.90
CA ALA A 145 -6.11 6.07 -2.76
C ALA A 145 -5.01 6.05 -3.81
N VAL A 146 -3.83 5.61 -3.40
CA VAL A 146 -2.73 5.29 -4.31
C VAL A 146 -2.19 3.89 -4.02
N LEU A 147 -1.75 3.20 -5.07
CA LEU A 147 -1.13 1.88 -4.98
C LEU A 147 0.32 1.99 -5.45
N VAL A 148 1.24 1.63 -4.57
CA VAL A 148 2.65 1.39 -4.94
C VAL A 148 2.76 -0.02 -5.49
N THR A 149 3.26 -0.11 -6.71
CA THR A 149 3.48 -1.35 -7.45
C THR A 149 4.96 -1.69 -7.52
N HIS A 150 5.27 -2.94 -7.86
CA HIS A 150 6.63 -3.45 -8.01
C HIS A 150 7.47 -3.48 -6.73
N LYS A 151 8.12 -4.63 -6.48
CA LYS A 151 8.79 -4.95 -5.20
C LYS A 151 9.83 -3.91 -4.76
N ASP A 152 10.58 -3.32 -5.69
CA ASP A 152 11.67 -2.39 -5.34
C ASP A 152 11.13 -1.04 -4.86
N PHE A 153 10.02 -0.56 -5.43
CA PHE A 153 9.37 0.67 -4.99
C PHE A 153 8.61 0.47 -3.69
N VAL A 154 8.01 -0.71 -3.52
CA VAL A 154 7.44 -1.14 -2.24
C VAL A 154 8.51 -1.20 -1.15
N ALA A 155 9.67 -1.77 -1.43
CA ALA A 155 10.78 -1.79 -0.47
C ALA A 155 11.22 -0.37 -0.08
N LYS A 156 11.43 0.52 -1.05
CA LYS A 156 11.79 1.93 -0.76
C LYS A 156 10.73 2.67 0.06
N ALA A 157 9.45 2.44 -0.23
CA ALA A 157 8.36 3.04 0.55
C ALA A 157 8.34 2.50 1.99
N LEU A 158 8.49 1.19 2.18
CA LEU A 158 8.55 0.58 3.52
C LEU A 158 9.78 1.01 4.31
N GLU A 159 10.94 1.13 3.66
CA GLU A 159 12.19 1.61 4.26
C GLU A 159 12.01 3.00 4.89
N SER A 160 11.30 3.90 4.20
CA SER A 160 11.02 5.24 4.72
C SER A 160 10.15 5.27 5.98
N LEU A 161 9.47 4.17 6.32
CA LEU A 161 8.70 4.05 7.57
C LEU A 161 9.59 3.81 8.79
N ALA A 162 10.85 3.41 8.59
CA ALA A 162 11.84 3.28 9.66
C ALA A 162 12.44 4.63 10.10
N GLU A 163 12.21 5.69 9.32
CA GLU A 163 12.66 7.06 9.58
C GLU A 163 11.61 7.89 10.37
N SER A 164 10.50 7.25 10.76
CA SER A 164 9.31 7.89 11.36
C SER A 164 9.28 7.75 12.89
#